data_AF-A0AAQ3MM75-F1
#
_entry.id   AF-A0AAQ3MM75-F1
#
_cell.length_a   1.000
_cell.length_b   1.000
_cell.length_c   1.000
_cell.angle_alpha   90.00
_cell.angle_beta   90.00
_cell.angle_gamma   90.00
#
_symmetry.space_group_name_H-M   'P 1'
#
loop_
_entity.id
_entity.type
_entity.pdbx_description
1 polymer ?
#
loop_
_entity_poly.entity_id
_entity_poly.type
_entity_poly.pdbx_seq_one_letter_code
_entity_poly.pdbx_strand_id
1 'polypeptide(L)'
;MRALHEKDDPGLSSRSKFFFIALLCSFLWYVVPGYLFTTLTNISWVCWIFSKSVTAQQIGSGMRGLGVGAFTLDWAAVASFLFSPLISPFFAIANVFVGYALIVYAVTPIAYWGLNVYNANRFPIFSSHLFTAQGQKYNISAIVDDHFELNVAEYEKQGRIHLSVFFALTYGFGFATVASTLTHVFCFYGRYYPSNYFAEMLNFLLY
;
A
#
# COMPACT_ATOMS: atom_id res chain seq x y z
N MET A 1 0.52 -20.01 60.28
CA MET A 1 1.19 -20.87 59.28
C MET A 1 0.16 -21.60 58.43
N ARG A 2 -0.45 -20.93 57.44
CA ARG A 2 -1.39 -21.56 56.49
C ARG A 2 -1.24 -20.96 55.09
N ALA A 3 0.00 -20.62 54.73
CA ALA A 3 0.36 -19.94 53.48
C ALA A 3 1.44 -20.72 52.69
N LEU A 4 1.60 -22.03 52.94
CA LEU A 4 2.70 -22.82 52.36
C LEU A 4 2.23 -24.19 51.84
N HIS A 5 0.95 -24.32 51.50
CA HIS A 5 0.40 -25.56 50.94
C HIS A 5 -0.49 -25.29 49.72
N GLU A 6 -0.14 -24.26 48.93
CA GLU A 6 -0.58 -24.20 47.54
C GLU A 6 0.37 -25.08 46.76
N LYS A 7 -0.12 -26.24 46.34
CA LYS A 7 0.62 -27.19 45.53
C LYS A 7 0.76 -26.56 44.16
N ASP A 8 1.89 -25.92 43.87
CA ASP A 8 2.22 -25.49 42.52
C ASP A 8 2.22 -26.74 41.64
N ASP A 9 1.15 -26.92 40.88
CA ASP A 9 1.12 -27.91 39.83
C ASP A 9 2.33 -27.63 38.91
N PRO A 10 3.22 -28.61 38.65
CA PRO A 10 4.36 -28.42 37.74
C PRO A 10 3.91 -28.25 36.27
N GLY A 11 2.60 -28.20 36.04
CA GLY A 11 2.00 -27.93 34.76
C GLY A 11 1.97 -26.44 34.48
N LEU A 12 2.36 -26.08 33.26
CA LEU A 12 2.19 -24.75 32.69
C LEU A 12 0.83 -24.13 33.09
N SER A 13 0.84 -22.91 33.65
CA SER A 13 -0.37 -22.23 34.11
C SER A 13 -1.45 -22.20 33.01
N SER A 14 -2.74 -22.22 33.36
CA SER A 14 -3.83 -22.18 32.37
C SER A 14 -3.67 -21.03 31.35
N ARG A 15 -3.15 -19.89 31.81
CA ARG A 15 -2.85 -18.70 30.97
C ARG A 15 -1.69 -18.96 30.00
N SER A 16 -0.62 -19.61 30.46
CA SER A 16 0.51 -19.98 29.60
C SER A 16 0.12 -21.06 28.59
N LYS A 17 -0.70 -22.05 28.96
CA LYS A 17 -1.24 -23.05 28.01
C LYS A 17 -2.07 -22.40 26.91
N PHE A 18 -2.96 -21.47 27.27
CA PHE A 18 -3.72 -20.70 26.31
C PHE A 18 -2.81 -19.89 25.37
N PHE A 19 -1.78 -19.24 25.92
CA PHE A 19 -0.81 -18.50 25.11
C PHE A 19 -0.10 -19.39 24.09
N PHE A 20 0.43 -20.54 24.48
CA PHE A 20 1.13 -21.43 23.54
C PHE A 20 0.19 -22.06 22.51
N ILE A 21 -1.05 -22.40 22.87
CA ILE A 21 -2.05 -22.87 21.91
C ILE A 21 -2.38 -21.76 20.91
N ALA A 22 -2.66 -20.55 21.38
CA ALA A 22 -2.95 -19.40 20.52
C ALA A 22 -1.76 -19.06 19.61
N LEU A 23 -0.53 -19.12 20.13
CA LEU A 23 0.71 -18.92 19.37
C LEU A 23 0.84 -19.95 18.24
N LEU A 24 0.65 -21.24 18.56
CA LEU A 24 0.83 -22.33 17.61
C LEU A 24 -0.29 -22.34 16.56
N CYS A 25 -1.53 -22.07 16.96
CA CYS A 25 -2.66 -21.86 16.05
C CYS A 25 -2.44 -20.65 15.15
N SER A 26 -1.94 -19.53 15.67
CA SER A 26 -1.63 -18.35 14.86
C SER A 26 -0.51 -18.64 13.87
N PHE A 27 0.57 -19.30 14.30
CA PHE A 27 1.67 -19.70 13.44
C PHE A 27 1.21 -20.61 12.30
N LEU A 28 0.43 -21.66 12.61
CA LEU A 28 -0.15 -22.55 11.60
C LEU A 28 -1.10 -21.80 10.66
N TRP A 29 -1.92 -20.90 11.20
CA TRP A 29 -2.83 -20.10 10.38
C TRP A 29 -2.08 -19.20 9.40
N TYR A 30 -0.99 -18.53 9.81
CA TYR A 30 -0.20 -17.69 8.90
C TYR A 30 0.48 -18.48 7.75
N VAL A 31 0.78 -19.77 7.96
CA VAL A 31 1.33 -20.64 6.90
C VAL A 31 0.28 -20.91 5.80
N VAL A 32 -1.02 -20.91 6.14
CA VAL A 32 -2.09 -21.24 5.18
C VAL A 32 -2.23 -20.20 4.06
N PRO A 33 -2.50 -18.90 4.31
CA PRO A 33 -2.57 -17.90 3.26
C PRO A 33 -1.18 -17.58 2.69
N GLY A 34 -0.12 -17.68 3.50
CA GLY A 34 1.23 -17.34 3.07
C GLY A 34 1.88 -18.36 2.14
N TYR A 35 1.57 -19.65 2.26
CA TYR A 35 2.27 -20.71 1.52
C TYR A 35 1.35 -21.74 0.86
N LEU A 36 0.27 -22.17 1.51
CA LEU A 36 -0.59 -23.24 0.99
C LEU A 36 -1.66 -22.74 0.01
N PHE A 37 -2.25 -21.57 0.27
CA PHE A 37 -3.35 -21.00 -0.52
C PHE A 37 -3.25 -19.46 -0.61
N THR A 38 -2.26 -18.97 -1.35
CA THR A 38 -2.09 -17.53 -1.63
C THR A 38 -3.28 -16.89 -2.33
N THR A 39 -4.14 -17.69 -2.98
CA THR A 39 -5.42 -17.23 -3.55
C THR A 39 -6.39 -16.72 -2.47
N LEU A 40 -6.29 -17.17 -1.20
CA LEU A 40 -7.12 -16.67 -0.10
C LEU A 40 -6.83 -15.20 0.24
N THR A 41 -5.61 -14.75 -0.05
CA THR A 41 -5.21 -13.35 0.15
C THR A 41 -5.86 -12.43 -0.88
N ASN A 42 -6.27 -12.93 -2.05
CA ASN A 42 -6.96 -12.13 -3.06
C ASN A 42 -7.99 -12.94 -3.85
N ILE A 43 -9.20 -13.03 -3.29
CA ILE A 43 -10.36 -13.65 -3.91
C ILE A 43 -11.08 -12.59 -4.75
N SER A 44 -10.71 -12.49 -6.03
CA SER A 44 -11.32 -11.58 -7.00
C SER A 44 -12.49 -12.26 -7.73
N TRP A 45 -13.71 -12.15 -7.18
CA TRP A 45 -14.91 -12.79 -7.74
C TRP A 45 -15.22 -12.33 -9.17
N VAL A 46 -15.01 -11.04 -9.45
CA VAL A 46 -15.22 -10.45 -10.78
C VAL A 46 -14.28 -11.05 -11.82
N CYS A 47 -13.03 -11.36 -11.44
CA CYS A 47 -12.07 -12.02 -12.33
C CYS A 47 -12.45 -13.47 -12.63
N TRP A 48 -13.12 -14.17 -11.71
CA TRP A 48 -13.61 -15.53 -11.94
C TRP A 48 -14.78 -15.57 -12.93
N ILE A 49 -15.76 -14.66 -12.77
CA ILE A 49 -16.90 -14.59 -13.69
C ILE A 49 -16.45 -14.17 -15.10
N PHE A 50 -15.57 -13.18 -15.21
CA PHE A 50 -15.17 -12.59 -16.49
C PHE A 50 -13.68 -12.82 -16.80
N SER A 51 -13.25 -14.08 -16.76
CA SER A 51 -11.84 -14.45 -16.95
C SER A 51 -11.23 -14.04 -18.30
N LYS A 52 -12.05 -13.90 -19.36
CA LYS A 52 -11.56 -13.57 -20.71
C LYS A 52 -11.49 -12.07 -21.02
N SER A 53 -12.08 -11.22 -20.18
CA SER A 53 -12.14 -9.77 -20.45
C SER A 53 -11.02 -9.03 -19.75
N VAL A 54 -10.16 -8.35 -20.53
CA VAL A 54 -9.05 -7.53 -19.99
C VAL A 54 -9.59 -6.41 -19.11
N THR A 55 -10.67 -5.74 -19.52
CA THR A 55 -11.30 -4.67 -18.74
C THR A 55 -11.89 -5.20 -17.43
N ALA A 56 -12.51 -6.38 -17.46
CA ALA A 56 -13.04 -6.98 -16.23
C ALA A 56 -11.93 -7.39 -15.27
N GLN A 57 -10.78 -7.83 -15.78
CA GLN A 57 -9.60 -8.08 -14.94
C GLN A 57 -9.01 -6.78 -14.37
N GLN A 58 -8.96 -5.70 -15.16
CA GLN A 58 -8.51 -4.38 -14.67
C GLN A 58 -9.42 -3.80 -13.59
N ILE A 59 -10.72 -4.08 -13.65
CA ILE A 59 -11.69 -3.64 -12.64
C ILE A 59 -11.67 -4.56 -11.42
N GLY A 60 -11.67 -5.87 -11.65
CA GLY A 60 -11.89 -6.87 -10.61
C GLY A 60 -10.65 -7.31 -9.84
N SER A 61 -9.45 -7.22 -10.43
CA SER A 61 -8.24 -7.74 -9.81
C SER A 61 -7.82 -6.87 -8.64
N GLY A 62 -7.69 -7.44 -7.44
CA GLY A 62 -7.18 -6.69 -6.29
C GLY A 62 -5.66 -6.46 -6.31
N MET A 63 -4.89 -7.21 -7.11
CA MET A 63 -3.42 -7.05 -7.20
C MET A 63 -2.98 -6.15 -8.35
N ARG A 64 -3.71 -6.20 -9.47
CA ARG A 64 -3.32 -5.57 -10.74
C ARG A 64 -4.40 -4.65 -11.31
N GLY A 65 -5.41 -4.35 -10.50
CA GLY A 65 -6.60 -3.60 -10.91
C GLY A 65 -7.21 -2.83 -9.76
N LEU A 66 -8.44 -2.36 -9.96
CA LEU A 66 -9.20 -1.54 -9.01
C LEU A 66 -9.74 -2.34 -7.80
N GLY A 67 -9.64 -3.67 -7.82
CA GLY A 67 -10.09 -4.53 -6.72
C GLY A 67 -11.59 -4.54 -6.47
N VAL A 68 -12.43 -4.19 -7.46
CA VAL A 68 -13.90 -4.24 -7.29
C VAL A 68 -14.34 -5.68 -7.11
N GLY A 69 -14.92 -6.00 -5.95
CA GLY A 69 -15.32 -7.36 -5.61
C GLY A 69 -14.14 -8.31 -5.33
N ALA A 70 -12.96 -7.74 -5.03
CA ALA A 70 -11.85 -8.49 -4.47
C ALA A 70 -11.95 -8.49 -2.93
N PHE A 71 -11.89 -9.69 -2.34
CA PHE A 71 -11.92 -9.88 -0.90
C PHE A 71 -10.65 -10.60 -0.45
N THR A 72 -10.18 -10.26 0.73
CA THR A 72 -9.09 -10.97 1.39
C THR A 72 -9.61 -11.64 2.64
N LEU A 73 -9.27 -12.91 2.83
CA LEU A 73 -9.52 -13.64 4.08
C LEU A 73 -8.26 -13.70 4.96
N ASP A 74 -7.19 -13.04 4.53
CA ASP A 74 -5.92 -13.02 5.22
C ASP A 74 -5.83 -11.79 6.14
N TRP A 75 -5.91 -12.03 7.44
CA TRP A 75 -5.78 -10.98 8.45
C TRP A 75 -4.38 -10.34 8.44
N ALA A 76 -3.33 -11.07 8.03
CA ALA A 76 -1.99 -10.51 7.88
C ALA A 76 -1.98 -9.41 6.80
N ALA A 77 -2.65 -9.70 5.67
CA ALA A 77 -2.80 -8.74 4.59
C ALA A 77 -3.55 -7.49 5.08
N VAL A 78 -4.70 -7.66 5.75
CA VAL A 78 -5.48 -6.52 6.29
C VAL A 78 -4.66 -5.68 7.28
N ALA A 79 -3.97 -6.33 8.24
CA ALA A 79 -3.19 -5.65 9.27
C ALA A 79 -1.97 -4.91 8.70
N SER A 80 -1.38 -5.39 7.59
CA SER A 80 -0.22 -4.74 6.97
C SER A 80 -0.56 -3.41 6.28
N PHE A 81 -1.80 -3.22 5.82
CA PHE A 81 -2.21 -2.00 5.11
C PHE A 81 -2.70 -0.87 6.03
N LEU A 82 -3.44 -1.18 7.10
CA LEU A 82 -4.09 -0.16 7.94
C LEU A 82 -3.45 0.01 9.32
N PHE A 83 -2.33 -0.68 9.58
CA PHE A 83 -1.96 -1.05 10.95
C PHE A 83 -3.09 -1.88 11.57
N SER A 84 -2.93 -2.49 12.75
CA SER A 84 -3.99 -3.35 13.30
C SER A 84 -5.30 -2.52 13.49
N PRO A 85 -6.36 -2.75 12.67
CA PRO A 85 -7.52 -1.85 12.61
C PRO A 85 -8.35 -1.90 13.90
N LEU A 86 -8.09 -2.87 14.79
CA LEU A 86 -8.66 -2.92 16.13
C LEU A 86 -8.21 -1.77 17.03
N ILE A 87 -7.09 -1.11 16.71
CA ILE A 87 -6.50 -0.05 17.55
C ILE A 87 -7.06 1.33 17.17
N SER A 88 -7.41 1.54 15.89
CA SER A 88 -7.85 2.84 15.39
C SER A 88 -9.35 3.06 15.59
N PRO A 89 -9.80 4.27 15.99
CA PRO A 89 -11.23 4.57 16.08
C PRO A 89 -11.90 4.47 14.70
N PHE A 90 -13.16 4.03 14.69
CA PHE A 90 -13.96 3.82 13.47
C PHE A 90 -13.98 5.06 12.56
N PHE A 91 -14.09 6.26 13.14
CA PHE A 91 -14.13 7.51 12.38
C PHE A 91 -12.86 7.73 11.55
N ALA A 92 -11.68 7.43 12.10
CA ALA A 92 -10.43 7.56 11.38
C ALA A 92 -10.34 6.56 10.21
N ILE A 93 -10.78 5.31 10.44
CA ILE A 93 -10.83 4.28 9.40
C ILE A 93 -11.78 4.70 8.28
N ALA A 94 -12.97 5.19 8.62
CA ALA A 94 -13.96 5.66 7.65
C ALA A 94 -13.41 6.84 6.82
N ASN A 95 -12.72 7.79 7.43
CA ASN A 95 -12.13 8.92 6.72
C ASN A 95 -11.05 8.49 5.73
N VAL A 96 -10.15 7.60 6.15
CA VAL A 96 -9.12 7.01 5.27
C VAL A 96 -9.78 6.23 4.12
N PHE A 97 -10.82 5.44 4.42
CA PHE A 97 -11.55 4.69 3.42
C PHE A 97 -12.23 5.58 2.38
N VAL A 98 -12.85 6.70 2.80
CA VAL A 98 -13.44 7.67 1.86
C VAL A 98 -12.38 8.27 0.95
N GLY A 99 -11.22 8.67 1.50
CA GLY A 99 -10.10 9.17 0.71
C GLY A 99 -9.59 8.13 -0.30
N TYR A 100 -9.38 6.90 0.16
CA TYR A 100 -9.01 5.76 -0.69
C TYR A 100 -10.03 5.52 -1.81
N ALA A 101 -11.32 5.46 -1.48
CA ALA A 101 -12.39 5.20 -2.43
C ALA A 101 -12.49 6.30 -3.49
N LEU A 102 -12.32 7.57 -3.11
CA LEU A 102 -12.29 8.69 -4.05
C LEU A 102 -11.10 8.57 -5.02
N ILE A 103 -9.91 8.25 -4.52
CA ILE A 103 -8.70 8.15 -5.37
C ILE A 103 -8.80 6.94 -6.31
N VAL A 104 -9.17 5.77 -5.78
CA VAL A 104 -9.20 4.53 -6.55
C VAL A 104 -10.39 4.47 -7.49
N TYR A 105 -11.59 4.88 -7.07
CA TYR A 105 -12.81 4.71 -7.88
C TYR A 105 -13.26 5.95 -8.64
N ALA A 106 -12.77 7.16 -8.31
CA ALA A 106 -13.06 8.36 -9.09
C ALA A 106 -11.83 8.87 -9.83
N VAL A 107 -10.78 9.28 -9.10
CA VAL A 107 -9.62 9.96 -9.70
C VAL A 107 -8.88 9.06 -10.70
N THR A 108 -8.60 7.81 -10.32
CA THR A 108 -7.84 6.87 -11.18
C THR A 108 -8.59 6.54 -12.48
N PRO A 109 -9.90 6.18 -12.46
CA PRO A 109 -10.69 5.99 -13.68
C PRO A 109 -10.80 7.22 -14.56
N ILE A 110 -11.01 8.40 -13.97
CA ILE A 110 -11.10 9.67 -14.73
C ILE A 110 -9.76 9.98 -15.41
N ALA A 111 -8.64 9.80 -14.71
CA ALA A 111 -7.32 10.05 -15.27
C ALA A 111 -6.94 9.03 -16.37
N TYR A 112 -7.30 7.76 -16.20
CA TYR A 112 -6.97 6.70 -17.15
C TYR A 112 -7.90 6.68 -18.37
N TRP A 113 -9.21 6.50 -18.17
CA TRP A 113 -10.18 6.37 -19.26
C TRP A 113 -10.73 7.71 -19.76
N GLY A 114 -10.93 8.69 -18.85
CA GLY A 114 -11.56 9.96 -19.20
C GLY A 114 -10.62 10.94 -19.90
N LEU A 115 -9.47 11.21 -19.28
CA LEU A 115 -8.50 12.21 -19.74
C LEU A 115 -7.30 11.62 -20.49
N ASN A 116 -7.11 10.30 -20.42
CA ASN A 116 -5.98 9.58 -21.02
C ASN A 116 -4.64 10.31 -20.78
N VAL A 117 -4.40 10.71 -19.54
CA VAL A 117 -3.29 11.58 -19.19
C VAL A 117 -1.97 10.88 -19.58
N TYR A 118 -1.12 11.56 -20.34
CA TYR A 118 0.16 11.02 -20.84
C TYR A 118 0.06 9.73 -21.68
N ASN A 119 -1.03 9.52 -22.43
CA ASN A 119 -1.27 8.26 -23.18
C ASN A 119 -1.34 7.02 -22.28
N ALA A 120 -1.89 7.18 -21.08
CA ALA A 120 -2.13 6.16 -20.07
C ALA A 120 -2.63 4.81 -20.59
N ASN A 121 -3.52 4.82 -21.59
CA ASN A 121 -4.14 3.61 -22.14
C ASN A 121 -3.14 2.60 -22.74
N ARG A 122 -1.88 3.00 -22.97
CA ARG A 122 -0.83 2.11 -23.51
C ARG A 122 -0.20 1.20 -22.45
N PHE A 123 -0.40 1.49 -21.17
CA PHE A 123 0.20 0.77 -20.06
C PHE A 123 -0.88 0.34 -19.03
N PRO A 124 -0.56 -0.65 -18.18
CA PRO A 124 -1.49 -1.11 -17.14
C PRO A 124 -1.83 0.01 -16.13
N ILE A 125 -3.09 0.06 -15.70
CA ILE A 125 -3.60 1.05 -14.72
C ILE A 125 -2.81 0.98 -13.41
N PHE A 126 -2.60 -0.25 -12.91
CA PHE A 126 -1.85 -0.55 -11.69
C PHE A 126 -0.54 -1.26 -12.04
N SER A 127 0.58 -0.56 -11.89
CA SER A 127 1.91 -1.17 -11.96
C SER A 127 2.95 -0.28 -11.29
N SER A 128 3.90 -0.90 -10.58
CA SER A 128 5.10 -0.24 -10.05
C SER A 128 6.24 -0.19 -11.05
N HIS A 129 6.07 -0.76 -12.25
CA HIS A 129 7.10 -0.76 -13.28
C HIS A 129 7.10 0.53 -14.10
N LEU A 130 8.27 0.84 -14.67
CA LEU A 130 8.47 1.92 -15.62
C LEU A 130 8.24 1.40 -17.05
N PHE A 131 7.73 2.26 -17.93
CA PHE A 131 7.41 1.90 -19.31
C PHE A 131 8.05 2.87 -20.31
N THR A 132 8.29 2.39 -21.52
CA THR A 132 8.61 3.22 -22.68
C THR A 132 7.33 3.80 -23.29
N ALA A 133 7.45 4.75 -24.24
CA ALA A 133 6.31 5.33 -24.94
C ALA A 133 5.45 4.32 -25.73
N GLN A 134 6.03 3.13 -26.01
CA GLN A 134 5.41 2.01 -26.70
C GLN A 134 4.79 0.98 -25.75
N GLY A 135 4.84 1.21 -24.42
CA GLY A 135 4.25 0.32 -23.41
C GLY A 135 5.12 -0.89 -23.04
N GLN A 136 6.38 -0.94 -23.50
CA GLN A 136 7.33 -1.97 -23.09
C GLN A 136 7.94 -1.63 -21.73
N LYS A 137 8.35 -2.63 -20.95
CA LYS A 137 9.05 -2.39 -19.68
C LYS A 137 10.35 -1.65 -19.95
N TYR A 138 10.59 -0.58 -19.20
CA TYR A 138 11.79 0.24 -19.33
C TYR A 138 13.00 -0.51 -18.75
N ASN A 139 14.12 -0.56 -19.48
CA ASN A 139 15.31 -1.28 -19.03
C ASN A 139 16.29 -0.29 -18.36
N ILE A 140 16.15 -0.18 -17.03
CA ILE A 140 16.95 0.71 -16.19
C ILE A 140 18.42 0.29 -16.21
N SER A 141 18.71 -1.02 -16.20
CA SER A 141 20.07 -1.56 -16.20
C SER A 141 20.85 -1.24 -17.47
N ALA A 142 20.17 -0.90 -18.57
CA ALA A 142 20.83 -0.51 -19.82
C ALA A 142 21.22 0.98 -19.82
N ILE A 143 20.51 1.83 -19.07
CA ILE A 143 20.75 3.27 -19.06
C ILE A 143 21.61 3.73 -17.87
N VAL A 144 21.78 2.89 -16.85
CA VAL A 144 22.58 3.19 -15.67
C VAL A 144 23.84 2.33 -15.70
N ASP A 145 25.01 2.97 -15.72
CA ASP A 145 26.31 2.29 -15.64
C ASP A 145 26.56 1.72 -14.23
N ASP A 146 27.57 0.86 -14.07
CA ASP A 146 27.96 0.26 -12.79
C ASP A 146 28.32 1.31 -11.71
N HIS A 147 28.64 2.54 -12.13
CA HIS A 147 28.88 3.70 -11.27
C HIS A 147 27.61 4.48 -10.89
N PHE A 148 26.43 3.96 -11.20
CA PHE A 148 25.13 4.64 -11.05
C PHE A 148 24.99 5.95 -11.86
N GLU A 149 25.81 6.12 -12.90
CA GLU A 149 25.74 7.27 -13.79
C GLU A 149 24.80 7.00 -14.98
N LEU A 150 24.08 8.04 -15.41
CA LEU A 150 23.15 7.94 -16.54
C LEU A 150 23.93 7.97 -17.86
N ASN A 151 23.84 6.88 -18.62
CA ASN A 151 24.27 6.85 -20.00
C ASN A 151 23.25 7.59 -20.89
N VAL A 152 23.53 8.86 -21.15
CA VAL A 152 22.65 9.75 -21.94
C VAL A 152 22.41 9.19 -23.35
N ALA A 153 23.41 8.56 -23.97
CA ALA A 153 23.28 8.02 -25.32
C ALA A 153 22.29 6.83 -25.37
N GLU A 154 22.27 5.98 -24.35
CA GLU A 154 21.30 4.87 -24.27
C GLU A 154 19.92 5.36 -23.82
N TYR A 155 19.88 6.38 -22.96
CA TYR A 155 18.64 7.07 -22.58
C TYR A 155 17.94 7.70 -23.80
N GLU A 156 18.67 8.39 -24.66
CA GLU A 156 18.09 8.99 -25.88
C GLU A 156 17.51 7.94 -26.83
N LYS A 157 18.10 6.74 -26.89
CA LYS A 157 17.56 5.62 -27.69
C LYS A 157 16.27 5.04 -27.12
N GLN A 158 16.18 4.87 -25.79
CA GLN A 158 14.97 4.34 -25.14
C GLN A 158 13.86 5.39 -25.02
N GLY A 159 14.24 6.67 -24.93
CA GLY A 159 13.33 7.80 -24.80
C GLY A 159 12.83 8.02 -23.38
N ARG A 160 11.83 8.89 -23.23
CA ARG A 160 11.32 9.31 -21.91
C ARG A 160 10.64 8.16 -21.17
N ILE A 161 10.85 8.12 -19.86
CA ILE A 161 10.21 7.19 -18.94
C ILE A 161 8.73 7.56 -18.78
N HIS A 162 7.86 6.56 -18.87
CA HIS A 162 6.42 6.67 -18.61
C HIS A 162 6.05 5.83 -17.39
N LEU A 163 5.10 6.33 -16.61
CA LEU A 163 4.62 5.73 -15.37
C LEU A 163 3.16 5.31 -15.53
N SER A 164 2.75 4.28 -14.78
CA SER A 164 1.32 3.98 -14.64
C SER A 164 0.60 5.15 -13.95
N VAL A 165 -0.68 5.34 -14.28
CA VAL A 165 -1.49 6.43 -13.70
C VAL A 165 -1.57 6.29 -12.19
N PHE A 166 -1.75 5.07 -11.67
CA PHE A 166 -1.80 4.82 -10.23
C PHE A 166 -0.48 5.17 -9.55
N PHE A 167 0.66 4.82 -10.13
CA PHE A 167 1.97 5.14 -9.57
C PHE A 167 2.19 6.67 -9.55
N ALA A 168 1.90 7.35 -10.66
CA ALA A 168 2.00 8.82 -10.72
C ALA A 168 1.10 9.52 -9.69
N LEU A 169 -0.15 9.07 -9.54
CA LEU A 169 -1.08 9.61 -8.54
C LEU A 169 -0.58 9.36 -7.12
N THR A 170 -0.06 8.17 -6.82
CA THR A 170 0.46 7.82 -5.49
C THR A 170 1.61 8.74 -5.09
N TYR A 171 2.54 9.03 -6.02
CA TYR A 171 3.61 10.01 -5.78
C TYR A 171 3.06 11.43 -5.60
N GLY A 172 2.11 11.85 -6.44
CA GLY A 172 1.47 13.16 -6.32
C GLY A 172 0.79 13.37 -4.97
N PHE A 173 0.03 12.37 -4.50
CA PHE A 173 -0.61 12.42 -3.19
C PHE A 173 0.38 12.28 -2.03
N GLY A 174 1.51 11.59 -2.23
CA GLY A 174 2.62 11.57 -1.28
C GLY A 174 3.12 13.00 -0.99
N PHE A 175 3.40 13.79 -2.03
CA PHE A 175 3.77 15.19 -1.87
C PHE A 175 2.64 16.04 -1.26
N ALA A 176 1.39 15.80 -1.66
CA ALA A 176 0.24 16.50 -1.08
C ALA A 176 0.08 16.21 0.42
N THR A 177 0.42 15.01 0.88
CA THR A 177 0.37 14.62 2.30
C THR A 177 1.41 15.40 3.11
N VAL A 178 2.63 15.58 2.57
CA VAL A 178 3.67 16.41 3.20
C VAL A 178 3.19 17.86 3.32
N ALA A 179 2.68 18.43 2.23
CA ALA A 179 2.15 19.80 2.22
C ALA A 179 0.96 19.98 3.18
N SER A 180 0.05 19.01 3.23
CA SER A 180 -1.09 18.98 4.16
C SER A 180 -0.63 18.93 5.61
N THR A 181 0.36 18.10 5.93
CA THR A 181 0.93 17.99 7.29
C THR A 181 1.54 19.32 7.73
N LEU A 182 2.33 19.96 6.86
CA LEU A 182 2.90 21.29 7.14
C LEU A 182 1.80 22.34 7.36
N THR A 183 0.77 22.35 6.51
CA THR A 183 -0.37 23.26 6.63
C THR A 183 -1.13 23.03 7.94
N HIS A 184 -1.36 21.77 8.31
CA HIS A 184 -2.01 21.41 9.56
C HIS A 184 -1.21 21.87 10.78
N VAL A 185 0.10 21.60 10.81
CA VAL A 185 0.97 22.05 11.90
C VAL A 185 0.98 23.58 12.00
N PHE A 186 1.10 24.27 10.87
CA PHE A 186 1.10 25.72 10.83
C PHE A 186 -0.22 26.31 11.36
N CYS A 187 -1.37 25.81 10.90
CA CYS A 187 -2.68 26.34 11.31
C CYS A 187 -3.01 26.05 12.78
N PHE A 188 -2.67 24.87 13.31
CA PHE A 188 -3.03 24.49 14.68
C PHE A 188 -1.98 24.89 15.73
N TYR A 189 -0.69 24.79 15.40
CA TYR A 189 0.40 25.04 16.35
C TYR A 189 1.16 26.34 16.09
N GLY A 190 0.94 27.01 14.94
CA GLY A 190 1.58 28.29 14.63
C GLY A 190 1.24 29.44 15.58
N ARG A 191 0.14 29.32 16.36
CA ARG A 191 -0.17 30.26 17.45
C ARG A 191 0.62 30.00 18.73
N TYR A 192 1.18 28.80 18.91
CA TYR A 192 1.87 28.39 20.14
C TYR A 192 3.41 28.45 20.05
N TYR A 193 3.98 28.31 18.85
CA TYR A 193 5.44 28.31 18.65
C TYR A 193 5.90 29.55 17.85
N PRO A 194 6.95 30.26 18.29
CA PRO A 194 7.55 31.35 17.51
C PRO A 194 8.12 30.83 16.18
N SER A 195 8.11 31.67 15.14
CA SER A 195 8.48 31.35 13.75
C SER A 195 9.83 30.63 13.58
N ASN A 196 10.75 30.79 14.54
CA ASN A 196 12.09 30.21 14.50
C ASN A 196 12.09 28.68 14.63
N TYR A 197 11.17 28.10 15.41
CA TYR A 197 11.07 26.64 15.56
C TYR A 197 10.49 25.96 14.32
N PHE A 198 9.65 26.66 13.57
CA PHE A 198 9.11 26.16 12.30
C PHE A 198 10.20 26.06 11.23
N ALA A 199 11.14 27.01 11.22
CA ALA A 199 12.30 26.98 10.32
C ALA A 199 13.26 25.82 10.66
N GLU A 200 13.47 25.50 11.94
CA GLU A 200 14.23 24.31 12.34
C GLU A 200 13.54 22.99 11.95
N MET A 201 12.21 22.90 12.11
CA MET A 201 11.45 21.72 11.72
C MET A 201 11.46 21.49 10.19
N LEU A 202 11.39 22.57 9.40
CA LEU A 202 11.55 22.51 7.94
C LEU A 202 12.94 22.02 7.53
N ASN A 203 13.99 22.49 8.21
CA ASN A 203 15.35 22.00 7.96
C ASN A 203 15.50 20.51 8.31
N PHE A 204 14.86 20.03 9.37
CA PHE A 204 14.91 18.61 9.74
C PHE A 204 14.13 17.69 8.78
N LEU A 205 13.08 18.20 8.12
CA LEU A 205 12.30 17.45 7.13
C LEU A 205 12.91 17.45 5.73
N LEU A 206 13.87 18.34 5.47
CA LEU A 206 14.57 18.50 4.18
C LEU A 206 15.97 17.85 4.18
N TYR A 207 16.40 17.26 5.30
CA TYR A 207 17.58 16.40 5.44
C TYR A 207 17.15 14.93 5.61
#